data_AF-X0WQJ2-F1
#
_entry.id   AF-X0WQJ2-F1
#
_cell.length_a   1.000
_cell.length_b   1.000
_cell.length_c   1.000
_cell.angle_alpha   90.00
_cell.angle_beta   90.00
_cell.angle_gamma   90.00
#
_symmetry.space_group_name_H-M   'P 1'
#
loop_
_entity.id
_entity.type
_entity.pdbx_description
1 polymer ?
#
loop_
_entity_poly.entity_id
_entity_poly.type
_entity_poly.pdbx_seq_one_letter_code
_entity_poly.pdbx_strand_id
1 'polypeptide(L)' 'MKKVIVVGSGPAGMASAYCAAKAGAQVVLLDENSH' A
#
# COMPACT_ATOMS: atom_id res chain seq x y z
N MET A 1 13.01 -3.42 9.92
CA MET A 1 12.02 -3.57 8.82
C MET A 1 10.80 -2.73 9.17
N LYS A 2 10.38 -1.78 8.31
CA LYS A 2 9.24 -0.88 8.59
C LYS A 2 7.95 -1.50 8.06
N LYS A 3 6.85 -1.35 8.81
CA LYS A 3 5.50 -1.77 8.38
C LYS A 3 4.70 -0.54 7.96
N VAL A 4 4.04 -0.62 6.80
CA VAL A 4 3.24 0.46 6.23
C VAL A 4 1.86 -0.09 5.87
N ILE A 5 0.81 0.64 6.27
CA ILE A 5 -0.55 0.37 5.83
C ILE A 5 -0.94 1.50 4.88
N VAL A 6 -1.45 1.13 3.70
CA VAL A 6 -2.01 2.06 2.72
C VAL A 6 -3.50 1.80 2.61
N VAL A 7 -4.32 2.85 2.70
CA VAL A 7 -5.79 2.76 2.60
C VAL A 7 -6.25 3.43 1.31
N GLY A 8 -7.00 2.68 0.50
CA GLY A 8 -7.46 3.05 -0.85
C GLY A 8 -6.52 2.51 -1.94
N SER A 9 -7.09 1.84 -2.95
CA SER A 9 -6.40 1.24 -4.11
C SER A 9 -6.50 2.09 -5.39
N GLY A 10 -6.92 3.35 -5.26
CA GLY A 10 -6.83 4.32 -6.35
C GLY A 10 -5.37 4.56 -6.79
N PRO A 11 -5.15 5.33 -7.87
CA PRO A 11 -3.81 5.52 -8.45
C PRO A 11 -2.75 5.98 -7.44
N ALA A 12 -3.12 6.89 -6.55
CA ALA A 12 -2.24 7.38 -5.49
C ALA A 12 -1.88 6.29 -4.47
N GLY A 13 -2.86 5.51 -4.02
CA GLY A 13 -2.64 4.44 -3.04
C GLY A 13 -1.77 3.31 -3.60
N MET A 14 -2.02 2.89 -4.83
CA MET A 14 -1.16 1.92 -5.53
C MET A 14 0.27 2.44 -5.70
N ALA A 15 0.46 3.70 -6.09
CA ALA A 15 1.79 4.30 -6.19
C ALA A 15 2.51 4.39 -4.83
N SER A 16 1.79 4.76 -3.76
CA SER A 16 2.34 4.79 -2.40
C SER A 16 2.75 3.40 -1.91
N ALA A 17 1.90 2.39 -2.11
CA ALA A 17 2.18 1.00 -1.74
C ALA A 17 3.40 0.46 -2.50
N TYR A 18 3.46 0.70 -3.81
CA TYR A 18 4.59 0.30 -4.66
C TYR A 18 5.90 0.93 -4.20
N CYS A 19 5.93 2.25 -3.98
CA CYS A 19 7.13 2.95 -3.53
C CYS A 19 7.58 2.49 -2.14
N ALA A 20 6.65 2.27 -1.21
CA ALA A 20 6.97 1.76 0.12
C ALA A 20 7.56 0.34 0.08
N ALA A 21 6.99 -0.54 -0.75
CA ALA A 21 7.51 -1.89 -0.96
C ALA A 21 8.91 -1.85 -1.60
N LYS A 22 9.12 -1.00 -2.62
CA LYS A 22 10.42 -0.79 -3.27
C LYS A 22 11.48 -0.27 -2.29
N ALA A 23 11.08 0.49 -1.28
CA ALA A 23 11.95 0.97 -0.19
C ALA A 23 12.22 -0.08 0.91
N GLY A 24 11.73 -1.32 0.75
CA GLY A 24 11.94 -2.42 1.69
C GLY A 24 10.98 -2.45 2.87
N ALA A 25 9.85 -1.72 2.80
CA ALA A 25 8.80 -1.83 3.80
C ALA A 25 7.93 -3.09 3.56
N GLN A 26 7.43 -3.66 4.65
CA GLN A 26 6.33 -4.62 4.59
C GLN A 26 5.03 -3.83 4.46
N VAL A 27 4.35 -3.98 3.33
CA VAL A 27 3.17 -3.17 2.98
C VAL A 27 1.90 -4.02 3.06
N VAL A 28 0.85 -3.46 3.67
CA VAL A 28 -0.53 -3.97 3.57
C VAL A 28 -1.36 -2.88 2.89
N LEU A 29 -1.98 -3.22 1.75
CA LEU A 29 -2.93 -2.35 1.07
C LEU A 29 -4.34 -2.78 1.46
N LEU A 30 -5.13 -1.84 1.96
CA LEU A 30 -6.54 -2.03 2.31
C LEU A 30 -7.39 -1.23 1.35
N ASP A 31 -8.40 -1.86 0.78
CA ASP A 31 -9.41 -1.21 -0.03
C ASP A 31 -10.80 -1.62 0.47
N GLU A 32 -11.79 -0.74 0.30
CA GLU A 32 -13.17 -1.01 0.72
C GLU A 32 -13.88 -1.98 -0.25
N ASN A 33 -13.32 -2.22 -1.45
CA ASN A 33 -13.83 -3.21 -2.37
C ASN A 33 -13.78 -4.60 -1.73
N SER A 34 -14.97 -5.13 -1.47
CA SER A 34 -15.18 -6.43 -0.80
C SER A 34 -15.13 -7.62 -1.76
N HIS A 35 -14.70 -7.42 -3.01
CA HIS A 35 -14.67 -8.44 -4.06
C HIS A 35 -13.32 -9.14 -4.12
#